data_AF-A0A973J7G1-F1
#
_entry.id   AF-A0A973J7G1-F1
#
_cell.length_a   1.000
_cell.length_b   1.000
_cell.length_c   1.000
_cell.angle_alpha   90.00
_cell.angle_beta   90.00
_cell.angle_gamma   90.00
#
_symmetry.space_group_name_H-M   'P 1'
#
loop_
_entity.id
_entity.type
_entity.pdbx_description
1 polymer ?
#
loop_
_entity_poly.entity_id
_entity_poly.type
_entity_poly.pdbx_seq_one_letter_code
_entity_poly.pdbx_strand_id
1 'polypeptide(L)'
;MSTDTVQIKVCLGTSGNAAGGEEVLRLFKHHIFEQGIEAQIGKRCSYTKVGCRGFCSKDVLVDVIASGSRTTYQSVTPIMVERIVQEHVAGGRPIAEWAVQDEYDAFQKKQYKIVLGPCGEIDPESIDEYIKMNGYRAAKKAIMKMTPDEVVSEVARSGLRGRGGSGFLTGVFRCLPDLCRRRFGAPVFKMA
;
A
#
# COMPACT_ATOMS: atom_id res chain seq x y z
N MET A 1 24.17 -2.40 11.31
CA MET A 1 23.53 -2.97 12.52
C MET A 1 22.03 -2.93 12.30
N SER A 2 21.42 -4.03 11.86
CA SER A 2 19.96 -4.09 11.73
C SER A 2 19.38 -4.12 13.13
N THR A 3 18.83 -3.00 13.59
CA THR A 3 18.00 -3.02 14.79
C THR A 3 16.85 -3.97 14.49
N ASP A 4 16.75 -5.02 15.29
CA ASP A 4 15.74 -6.06 15.24
C ASP A 4 14.39 -5.39 15.58
N THR A 5 13.77 -4.73 14.60
CA THR A 5 12.56 -3.93 14.78
C THR A 5 11.36 -4.79 14.45
N VAL A 6 10.37 -4.86 15.36
CA VAL A 6 9.08 -5.50 15.05
C VAL A 6 8.22 -4.52 14.27
N GLN A 7 7.74 -4.92 13.09
CA GLN A 7 6.88 -4.07 12.28
C GLN A 7 5.45 -4.55 12.33
N ILE A 8 4.53 -3.63 12.61
CA ILE A 8 3.10 -3.87 12.64
C ILE A 8 2.48 -3.03 11.54
N LYS A 9 1.89 -3.69 10.54
CA LYS A 9 1.21 -3.01 9.43
C LYS A 9 -0.28 -3.28 9.51
N VAL A 10 -1.09 -2.23 9.56
CA VAL A 10 -2.56 -2.35 9.63
C VAL A 10 -3.17 -1.85 8.33
N CYS A 11 -3.98 -2.70 7.68
CA CYS A 11 -4.70 -2.36 6.46
C CYS A 11 -5.81 -1.33 6.76
N LEU A 12 -5.60 -0.08 6.34
CA LEU A 12 -6.56 1.03 6.47
C LEU A 12 -7.11 1.47 5.11
N GLY A 13 -7.30 0.51 4.19
CA GLY A 13 -8.17 0.73 3.03
C GLY A 13 -9.60 1.03 3.47
N THR A 14 -10.47 1.46 2.54
CA THR A 14 -11.86 1.80 2.86
C THR A 14 -12.60 0.67 3.59
N SER A 15 -12.43 -0.58 3.17
CA SER A 15 -13.00 -1.77 3.83
C SER A 15 -12.40 -2.01 5.21
N GLY A 16 -11.06 -1.96 5.33
CA GLY A 16 -10.36 -2.12 6.60
C GLY A 16 -10.76 -1.06 7.62
N ASN A 17 -10.90 0.20 7.19
CA ASN A 17 -11.36 1.27 8.07
C ASN A 17 -12.83 1.07 8.47
N ALA A 18 -13.70 0.72 7.53
CA ALA A 18 -15.11 0.43 7.82
C ALA A 18 -15.28 -0.77 8.78
N ALA A 19 -14.36 -1.73 8.76
CA ALA A 19 -14.33 -2.87 9.68
C ALA A 19 -13.69 -2.56 11.06
N GLY A 20 -13.32 -1.30 11.33
CA GLY A 20 -12.75 -0.88 12.62
C GLY A 20 -11.22 -0.85 12.68
N GLY A 21 -10.54 -0.81 11.53
CA GLY A 21 -9.07 -0.83 11.46
C GLY A 21 -8.38 0.32 12.21
N GLU A 22 -8.97 1.51 12.24
CA GLU A 22 -8.40 2.66 12.98
C GLU A 22 -8.29 2.37 14.47
N GLU A 23 -9.34 1.75 15.03
CA GLU A 23 -9.37 1.35 16.44
C GLU A 23 -8.36 0.23 16.73
N VAL A 24 -8.23 -0.74 15.82
CA VAL A 24 -7.19 -1.79 15.91
C VAL A 24 -5.79 -1.15 15.94
N LEU A 25 -5.49 -0.21 15.04
CA LEU A 25 -4.21 0.48 15.02
C LEU A 25 -3.96 1.29 16.30
N ARG A 26 -4.99 1.98 16.81
CA ARG A 26 -4.93 2.73 18.07
C ARG A 26 -4.59 1.81 19.24
N LEU A 27 -5.22 0.64 19.33
CA LEU A 27 -4.97 -0.32 20.39
C LEU A 27 -3.57 -0.94 20.31
N PHE A 28 -3.06 -1.22 19.11
CA PHE A 28 -1.66 -1.67 18.95
C PHE A 28 -0.68 -0.62 19.50
N LYS A 29 -0.89 0.66 19.18
CA LYS A 29 -0.07 1.76 19.70
C LYS A 29 -0.17 1.85 21.22
N HIS A 30 -1.38 1.81 21.76
CA HIS A 30 -1.65 1.88 23.19
C HIS A 30 -1.00 0.73 23.96
N HIS A 31 -1.28 -0.53 23.61
CA HIS A 31 -0.76 -1.69 24.34
C HIS A 31 0.77 -1.76 24.29
N ILE A 32 1.40 -1.46 23.16
CA ILE A 32 2.86 -1.57 23.06
C ILE A 32 3.58 -0.42 23.79
N PHE A 33 3.00 0.79 23.78
CA PHE A 33 3.57 1.93 24.50
C PHE A 33 3.34 1.83 26.02
N GLU A 34 2.10 1.58 26.45
CA GLU A 34 1.75 1.59 27.88
C GLU A 34 2.24 0.35 28.63
N GLN A 35 2.32 -0.80 27.97
CA GLN A 35 2.87 -2.02 28.59
C GLN A 35 4.40 -2.09 28.46
N GLY A 36 5.04 -1.05 27.90
CA GLY A 36 6.50 -0.98 27.78
C GLY A 36 7.09 -2.14 26.99
N ILE A 37 6.34 -2.70 26.02
CA ILE A 37 6.74 -3.92 25.32
C ILE A 37 8.09 -3.71 24.64
N GLU A 38 8.35 -2.55 24.03
CA GLU A 38 9.67 -2.25 23.44
C GLU A 38 10.82 -2.41 24.44
N ALA A 39 10.61 -2.01 25.69
CA ALA A 39 11.58 -2.18 26.77
C ALA A 39 11.68 -3.65 27.22
N GLN A 40 10.58 -4.41 27.19
CA GLN A 40 10.55 -5.83 27.51
C GLN A 40 11.29 -6.69 26.48
N ILE A 41 11.10 -6.44 25.19
CA ILE A 41 11.74 -7.21 24.11
C ILE A 41 13.11 -6.63 23.69
N GLY A 42 13.48 -5.44 24.18
CA GLY A 42 14.71 -4.75 23.79
C GLY A 42 14.76 -4.35 22.30
N LYS A 43 13.60 -4.27 21.65
CA LYS A 43 13.41 -4.03 20.21
C LYS A 43 12.47 -2.85 20.02
N ARG A 44 12.72 -2.05 18.98
CA ARG A 44 11.78 -0.99 18.57
C ARG A 44 10.59 -1.61 17.84
N CYS A 45 9.42 -1.05 18.03
CA CYS A 45 8.21 -1.39 17.29
C CYS A 45 7.88 -0.24 16.33
N SER A 46 7.53 -0.57 15.09
CA SER A 46 7.03 0.42 14.12
C SER A 46 5.61 0.09 13.73
N TYR A 47 4.74 1.10 13.71
CA TYR A 47 3.34 0.98 13.30
C TYR A 47 3.15 1.73 12.00
N THR A 48 2.72 1.02 10.97
CA THR A 48 2.50 1.60 9.65
C THR A 48 1.04 1.37 9.27
N LYS A 49 0.31 2.46 9.03
CA LYS A 49 -0.94 2.35 8.29
C LYS A 49 -0.61 2.05 6.85
N VAL A 50 -1.21 1.02 6.27
CA VAL A 50 -0.98 0.68 4.87
C VAL A 50 -2.27 0.73 4.08
N GLY A 51 -2.13 0.97 2.78
CA GLY A 51 -3.26 0.93 1.86
C GLY A 51 -3.92 -0.46 1.77
N CYS A 52 -5.05 -0.51 1.08
CA CYS A 52 -5.81 -1.75 0.87
C CYS A 52 -4.94 -2.86 0.26
N ARG A 53 -5.03 -4.06 0.84
CA ARG A 53 -4.25 -5.24 0.39
C ARG A 53 -4.98 -6.09 -0.66
N GLY A 54 -6.25 -5.78 -0.89
CA GLY A 54 -7.11 -6.42 -1.89
C GLY A 54 -7.80 -7.69 -1.43
N PHE A 55 -7.68 -8.06 -0.14
CA PHE A 55 -8.37 -9.23 0.43
C PHE A 55 -9.43 -8.81 1.44
N CYS A 56 -10.34 -7.96 0.97
CA CYS A 56 -11.32 -7.24 1.80
C CYS A 56 -12.30 -8.16 2.55
N SER A 57 -12.54 -9.39 2.08
CA SER A 57 -13.40 -10.36 2.78
C SER A 57 -12.83 -10.81 4.13
N LYS A 58 -11.54 -10.54 4.37
CA LYS A 58 -10.80 -10.90 5.57
C LYS A 58 -10.25 -9.68 6.31
N ASP A 59 -10.66 -8.46 5.92
CA ASP A 59 -10.31 -7.26 6.68
C ASP A 59 -10.93 -7.34 8.09
N VAL A 60 -10.32 -6.75 9.13
CA VAL A 60 -9.07 -5.98 9.14
C VAL A 60 -7.85 -6.91 9.04
N LEU A 61 -7.00 -6.69 8.03
CA LEU A 61 -5.73 -7.41 7.90
C LEU A 61 -4.60 -6.71 8.67
N VAL A 62 -3.86 -7.49 9.46
CA VAL A 62 -2.70 -6.99 10.23
C VAL A 62 -1.48 -7.86 9.95
N ASP A 63 -0.39 -7.25 9.51
CA ASP A 63 0.91 -7.92 9.49
C ASP A 63 1.65 -7.66 10.78
N VAL A 64 2.24 -8.71 11.32
CA VAL A 64 3.32 -8.62 12.31
C VAL A 64 4.56 -9.24 11.69
N ILE A 65 5.60 -8.43 11.52
CA ILE A 65 6.88 -8.83 10.98
C ILE A 65 7.89 -8.81 12.13
N ALA A 66 8.30 -10.00 12.57
CA ALA A 66 9.22 -10.18 13.68
C ALA A 66 10.26 -11.25 13.30
N SER A 67 11.52 -11.03 13.67
CA SER A 67 12.63 -11.99 13.43
C SER A 67 12.75 -12.46 11.97
N GLY A 68 12.41 -11.59 11.01
CA GLY A 68 12.44 -11.90 9.57
C GLY A 68 11.23 -12.64 9.01
N SER A 69 10.27 -13.04 9.86
CA SER A 69 9.04 -13.72 9.45
C SER A 69 7.84 -12.78 9.51
N ARG A 70 7.01 -12.82 8.47
CA ARG A 70 5.72 -12.09 8.42
C ARG A 70 4.61 -13.05 8.82
N THR A 71 3.77 -12.66 9.77
CA THR A 71 2.47 -13.29 10.05
C THR A 71 1.35 -12.34 9.65
N THR A 72 0.40 -12.81 8.84
CA THR A 72 -0.78 -12.00 8.45
C THR A 72 -2.00 -12.52 9.20
N TYR A 73 -2.56 -11.67 10.06
CA TYR A 73 -3.81 -11.90 10.77
C TYR A 73 -5.01 -11.39 9.97
N GLN A 74 -6.12 -12.12 10.03
CA GLN A 74 -7.40 -11.76 9.41
C GLN A 74 -8.45 -11.37 10.43
N SER A 75 -9.45 -10.61 9.97
CA SER A 75 -10.66 -10.25 10.73
C SER A 75 -10.32 -9.76 12.13
N VAL A 76 -9.23 -8.98 12.23
CA VAL A 76 -8.72 -8.52 13.53
C VAL A 76 -9.73 -7.56 14.14
N THR A 77 -10.17 -7.87 15.35
CA THR A 77 -11.06 -7.03 16.14
C THR A 77 -10.29 -6.39 17.30
N PRO A 78 -10.81 -5.31 17.90
CA PRO A 78 -10.20 -4.66 19.06
C PRO A 78 -9.79 -5.63 20.19
N ILE A 79 -10.64 -6.62 20.50
CA ILE A 79 -10.39 -7.58 21.58
C ILE A 79 -9.25 -8.57 21.29
N MET A 80 -8.88 -8.76 20.02
CA MET A 80 -7.79 -9.67 19.64
C MET A 80 -6.41 -9.02 19.81
N VAL A 81 -6.35 -7.69 19.81
CA VAL A 81 -5.09 -6.92 19.76
C VAL A 81 -4.20 -7.23 20.95
N GLU A 82 -4.76 -7.23 22.17
CA GLU A 82 -4.00 -7.50 23.40
C GLU A 82 -3.29 -8.86 23.33
N ARG A 83 -4.01 -9.90 22.91
CA ARG A 83 -3.44 -11.26 22.80
C ARG A 83 -2.38 -11.35 21.71
N ILE A 84 -2.57 -10.67 20.56
CA ILE A 84 -1.55 -10.61 19.49
C ILE A 84 -0.28 -9.92 20.01
N VAL A 85 -0.42 -8.83 20.77
CA VAL A 85 0.72 -8.12 21.35
C VAL A 85 1.46 -9.02 22.34
N GLN A 86 0.75 -9.67 23.25
CA GLN A 86 1.36 -10.49 24.29
C GLN A 86 1.98 -11.78 23.76
N GLU A 87 1.28 -12.55 22.93
CA GLU A 87 1.78 -13.84 22.45
C GLU A 87 2.78 -13.68 21.31
N HIS A 88 2.49 -12.84 20.33
CA HIS A 88 3.29 -12.75 19.11
C HIS A 88 4.36 -11.65 19.19
N VAL A 89 3.98 -10.41 19.52
CA VAL A 89 4.93 -9.29 19.54
C VAL A 89 5.93 -9.44 20.69
N ALA A 90 5.44 -9.69 21.91
CA ALA A 90 6.26 -9.85 23.10
C ALA A 90 6.82 -11.28 23.24
N GLY A 91 5.95 -12.28 23.07
CA GLY A 91 6.29 -13.69 23.26
C GLY A 91 6.92 -14.39 22.04
N GLY A 92 6.92 -13.77 20.86
CA GLY A 92 7.48 -14.34 19.63
C GLY A 92 6.72 -15.54 19.07
N ARG A 93 5.50 -15.82 19.55
CA ARG A 93 4.67 -16.96 19.14
C ARG A 93 3.46 -16.49 18.31
N PRO A 94 3.45 -16.74 16.99
CA PRO A 94 2.29 -16.44 16.16
C PRO A 94 1.05 -17.22 16.60
N ILE A 95 -0.12 -16.58 16.53
CA ILE A 95 -1.39 -17.22 16.86
C ILE A 95 -1.96 -17.86 15.58
N ALA A 96 -1.70 -19.15 15.39
CA ALA A 96 -2.03 -19.87 14.15
C ALA A 96 -3.53 -19.84 13.80
N GLU A 97 -4.40 -19.81 14.81
CA GLU A 97 -5.86 -19.85 14.62
C GLU A 97 -6.42 -18.59 13.91
N TRP A 98 -5.68 -17.48 13.95
CA TRP A 98 -6.06 -16.20 13.35
C TRP A 98 -5.22 -15.84 12.12
N ALA A 99 -4.25 -16.68 11.77
CA ALA A 99 -3.38 -16.47 10.62
C ALA A 99 -4.08 -16.91 9.33
N VAL A 100 -4.02 -16.05 8.29
CA VAL A 100 -4.62 -16.33 6.96
C VAL A 100 -3.57 -16.78 5.93
N GLN A 101 -2.34 -17.00 6.38
CA GLN A 101 -1.12 -17.09 5.59
C GLN A 101 -1.27 -17.81 4.25
N ASP A 102 -1.66 -19.09 4.26
CA ASP A 102 -1.70 -19.93 3.06
C ASP A 102 -2.78 -19.47 2.06
N GLU A 103 -3.95 -19.07 2.56
CA GLU A 103 -5.06 -18.57 1.75
C GLU A 103 -4.69 -17.21 1.11
N TYR A 104 -4.08 -16.33 1.90
CA TYR A 104 -3.65 -15.01 1.43
C TYR A 104 -2.53 -15.13 0.40
N ASP A 105 -1.53 -15.98 0.64
CA ASP A 105 -0.45 -16.22 -0.32
C ASP A 105 -0.98 -16.82 -1.62
N ALA A 106 -1.91 -17.77 -1.54
CA ALA A 106 -2.57 -18.33 -2.72
C ALA A 106 -3.38 -17.28 -3.50
N PHE A 107 -4.02 -16.33 -2.80
CA PHE A 107 -4.73 -15.21 -3.40
C PHE A 107 -3.79 -14.23 -4.11
N GLN A 108 -2.65 -13.90 -3.50
CA GLN A 108 -1.67 -12.95 -4.04
C GLN A 108 -0.85 -13.54 -5.20
N LYS A 109 -0.42 -14.81 -5.11
CA LYS A 109 0.44 -15.45 -6.13
C LYS A 109 -0.20 -15.51 -7.53
N LYS A 110 -1.53 -15.46 -7.61
CA LYS A 110 -2.28 -15.47 -8.88
C LYS A 110 -2.39 -14.08 -9.53
N GLN A 111 -1.91 -13.03 -8.89
CA GLN A 111 -2.09 -11.64 -9.34
C GLN A 111 -0.77 -11.03 -9.80
N TYR A 112 -0.82 -10.30 -10.92
CA TYR A 112 0.30 -9.48 -11.38
C TYR A 112 0.02 -8.00 -11.08
N LYS A 113 0.54 -7.51 -9.94
CA LYS A 113 0.28 -6.16 -9.44
C LYS A 113 1.26 -5.12 -10.00
N ILE A 114 1.00 -4.63 -11.20
CA ILE A 114 1.82 -3.56 -11.82
C ILE A 114 1.60 -2.22 -11.11
N VAL A 115 0.34 -1.77 -11.00
CA VAL A 115 -0.01 -0.46 -10.40
C VAL A 115 -0.10 -0.55 -8.88
N LEU A 116 -0.70 -1.64 -8.38
CA LEU A 116 -0.97 -1.85 -6.96
C LEU A 116 0.18 -2.52 -6.20
N GLY A 117 1.36 -2.65 -6.82
CA GLY A 117 2.51 -3.35 -6.23
C GLY A 117 2.90 -2.84 -4.84
N PRO A 118 2.98 -1.52 -4.60
CA PRO A 118 3.30 -0.97 -3.28
C PRO A 118 2.16 -1.05 -2.25
N CYS A 119 0.92 -1.36 -2.66
CA CYS A 119 -0.22 -1.37 -1.76
C CYS A 119 -0.06 -2.46 -0.68
N GLY A 120 -0.26 -2.08 0.59
CA GLY A 120 -0.04 -2.97 1.73
C GLY A 120 1.38 -2.95 2.29
N GLU A 121 2.32 -2.26 1.64
CA GLU A 121 3.72 -2.22 2.09
C GLU A 121 4.16 -0.86 2.62
N ILE A 122 3.64 0.23 2.04
CA ILE A 122 3.98 1.61 2.39
C ILE A 122 2.81 2.36 3.05
N ASP A 123 3.14 3.39 3.83
CA ASP A 123 2.18 4.40 4.24
C ASP A 123 1.74 5.27 3.05
N PRO A 124 0.44 5.27 2.67
CA PRO A 124 -0.04 6.06 1.55
C PRO A 124 0.11 7.57 1.74
N GLU A 125 0.31 8.07 2.96
CA GLU A 125 0.52 9.48 3.26
C GLU A 125 2.00 9.88 3.36
N SER A 126 2.92 8.92 3.30
CA SER A 126 4.36 9.17 3.37
C SER A 126 4.97 9.30 1.97
N ILE A 127 5.32 10.53 1.59
CA ILE A 127 6.04 10.78 0.33
C ILE A 127 7.42 10.11 0.33
N ASP A 128 8.10 10.06 1.47
CA ASP A 128 9.45 9.51 1.60
C ASP A 128 9.46 8.00 1.37
N GLU A 129 8.46 7.27 1.88
CA GLU A 129 8.32 5.84 1.61
C GLU A 129 8.03 5.56 0.13
N TYR A 130 7.20 6.38 -0.49
CA TYR A 130 6.93 6.25 -1.92
C TYR A 130 8.19 6.48 -2.76
N ILE A 131 8.99 7.50 -2.44
CA ILE A 131 10.27 7.77 -3.12
C ILE A 131 11.26 6.62 -2.92
N LYS A 132 11.37 6.06 -1.71
CA LYS A 132 12.22 4.88 -1.42
C LYS A 132 11.88 3.68 -2.30
N MET A 133 10.60 3.53 -2.67
CA MET A 133 10.11 2.49 -3.58
C MET A 133 10.25 2.84 -5.08
N ASN A 134 11.10 3.82 -5.43
CA ASN A 134 11.24 4.37 -6.79
C ASN A 134 9.99 5.11 -7.29
N GLY A 135 9.13 5.57 -6.39
CA GLY A 135 8.06 6.51 -6.70
C GLY A 135 8.60 7.75 -7.41
N TYR A 136 7.79 8.33 -8.30
CA TYR A 136 8.15 9.47 -9.16
C TYR A 136 9.33 9.27 -10.12
N ARG A 137 9.99 8.10 -10.16
CA ARG A 137 11.10 7.84 -11.11
C ARG A 137 10.69 8.10 -12.56
N ALA A 138 9.49 7.65 -12.95
CA ALA A 138 8.95 7.87 -14.29
C ALA A 138 8.63 9.36 -14.55
N ALA A 139 8.03 10.05 -13.56
CA ALA A 139 7.75 11.48 -13.66
C ALA A 139 9.04 12.31 -13.81
N LYS A 140 10.07 12.00 -13.01
CA LYS A 140 11.39 12.64 -13.11
C LYS A 140 12.01 12.44 -14.50
N LYS A 141 11.95 11.22 -15.06
CA LYS A 141 12.41 10.95 -16.43
C LYS A 141 11.63 11.78 -17.45
N ALA A 142 10.30 11.77 -17.37
CA ALA A 142 9.45 12.48 -18.32
C ALA A 142 9.66 14.01 -18.29
N ILE A 143 9.78 14.59 -17.09
CA ILE A 143 9.93 16.04 -16.92
C ILE A 143 11.33 16.51 -17.32
N MET A 144 12.38 15.79 -16.94
CA MET A 144 13.76 16.27 -17.12
C MET A 144 14.43 15.81 -18.40
N LYS A 145 13.96 14.73 -19.03
CA LYS A 145 14.69 14.07 -20.14
C LYS A 145 13.86 13.81 -21.39
N MET A 146 12.55 14.06 -21.37
CA MET A 146 11.68 13.75 -22.50
C MET A 146 10.92 14.99 -22.94
N THR A 147 10.72 15.11 -24.24
CA THR A 147 9.80 16.07 -24.84
C THR A 147 8.35 15.57 -24.71
N PRO A 148 7.35 16.46 -24.81
CA PRO A 148 5.95 16.06 -24.80
C PRO A 148 5.60 14.98 -25.83
N ASP A 149 6.20 15.03 -27.02
CA ASP A 149 5.93 14.07 -28.10
C ASP A 149 6.54 12.70 -27.80
N GLU A 150 7.76 12.65 -27.27
CA GLU A 150 8.38 11.39 -26.84
C GLU A 150 7.57 10.69 -25.74
N VAL A 151 6.99 11.46 -24.81
CA VAL A 151 6.09 10.90 -23.77
C VAL A 151 4.84 10.28 -24.42
N VAL A 152 4.26 10.94 -25.42
CA VAL A 152 3.09 10.41 -26.15
C VAL A 152 3.46 9.13 -26.89
N SER A 153 4.58 9.13 -27.61
CA SER A 153 5.06 7.96 -28.35
C SER A 153 5.37 6.78 -27.42
N GLU A 154 5.90 7.02 -26.22
CA GLU A 154 6.13 5.99 -25.21
C GLU A 154 4.80 5.36 -24.74
N VAL A 155 3.80 6.17 -24.40
CA VAL A 155 2.47 5.68 -23.98
C VAL A 155 1.71 5.00 -25.11
N ALA A 156 1.86 5.48 -26.35
CA ALA A 156 1.28 4.84 -27.53
C ALA A 156 1.91 3.46 -27.77
N ARG A 157 3.24 3.35 -27.70
CA ARG A 157 3.97 2.08 -27.83
C ARG A 157 3.64 1.09 -26.73
N SER A 158 3.29 1.55 -25.53
CA SER A 158 2.89 0.66 -24.44
C SER A 158 1.53 -0.02 -24.66
N GLY A 159 0.76 0.41 -25.67
CA GLY A 159 -0.58 -0.12 -25.95
C GLY A 159 -1.58 0.14 -24.82
N LEU A 160 -1.32 1.13 -23.95
CA LEU A 160 -2.19 1.42 -22.81
C LEU A 160 -3.59 1.82 -23.32
N ARG A 161 -4.62 1.27 -22.68
CA ARG A 161 -6.02 1.57 -22.95
C ARG A 161 -6.66 2.22 -21.75
N GLY A 162 -7.63 3.11 -22.01
CA GLY A 162 -8.45 3.75 -20.99
C GLY A 162 -9.18 2.71 -20.14
N ARG A 163 -8.96 2.77 -18.81
CA ARG A 163 -9.55 1.83 -17.84
C ARG A 163 -10.91 2.29 -17.30
N GLY A 164 -11.47 3.38 -17.83
CA GLY A 164 -12.80 3.89 -17.47
C GLY A 164 -13.99 3.21 -18.16
N GLY A 165 -13.76 2.14 -18.93
CA GLY A 165 -14.81 1.34 -19.60
C GLY A 165 -14.64 1.24 -21.11
N SER A 166 -14.57 2.36 -21.83
CA SER A 166 -14.58 2.37 -23.30
C SER A 166 -13.33 1.79 -23.98
N GLY A 167 -12.21 1.66 -23.25
CA GLY A 167 -11.03 0.93 -23.75
C GLY A 167 -10.25 1.59 -24.90
N PHE A 168 -10.46 2.89 -25.17
CA PHE A 168 -9.68 3.62 -26.19
C PHE A 168 -8.18 3.61 -25.90
N LEU A 169 -7.35 3.59 -26.95
CA LEU A 169 -5.89 3.68 -26.82
C LEU A 169 -5.48 5.04 -26.24
N THR A 170 -4.88 5.04 -25.06
CA THR A 170 -4.54 6.25 -24.30
C THR A 170 -3.53 7.13 -25.05
N GLY A 171 -2.52 6.53 -25.68
CA GLY A 171 -1.50 7.28 -26.44
C GLY A 171 -2.02 7.87 -27.76
N VAL A 172 -3.10 7.32 -28.32
CA VAL A 172 -3.69 7.75 -29.61
C VAL A 172 -4.87 8.69 -29.40
N PHE A 173 -5.61 8.55 -28.29
CA PHE A 173 -6.63 9.52 -27.89
C PHE A 173 -6.04 10.94 -27.79
N ARG A 174 -4.72 11.03 -27.55
CA ARG A 174 -3.97 12.27 -27.55
C ARG A 174 -3.75 12.93 -28.93
N CYS A 175 -4.13 12.29 -30.05
CA CYS A 175 -4.21 12.99 -31.34
C CYS A 175 -5.28 14.10 -31.35
N LEU A 176 -6.15 14.18 -30.33
CA LEU A 176 -7.03 15.32 -30.10
C LEU A 176 -6.33 16.53 -29.46
N PRO A 177 -5.30 16.40 -28.61
CA PRO A 177 -4.49 17.53 -28.15
C PRO A 177 -3.65 18.27 -29.18
N ASP A 178 -3.20 17.63 -30.25
CA ASP A 178 -2.69 18.38 -31.41
C ASP A 178 -3.85 19.16 -32.07
N LEU A 179 -5.06 18.60 -32.08
CA LEU A 179 -6.29 19.31 -32.44
C LEU A 179 -6.63 20.43 -31.41
N CYS A 180 -6.46 20.24 -30.10
CA CYS A 180 -6.83 21.23 -29.07
C CYS A 180 -5.78 22.34 -28.93
N ARG A 181 -4.48 22.01 -29.00
CA ARG A 181 -3.41 23.02 -28.98
C ARG A 181 -3.39 23.82 -30.27
N ARG A 182 -3.50 23.18 -31.45
CA ARG A 182 -3.50 23.89 -32.74
C ARG A 182 -4.79 24.67 -32.99
N ARG A 183 -5.94 24.26 -32.42
CA ARG A 183 -7.24 24.91 -32.67
C ARG A 183 -7.61 26.02 -31.69
N PHE A 184 -7.03 26.09 -30.49
CA PHE A 184 -7.53 27.02 -29.46
C PHE A 184 -6.53 27.97 -28.81
N GLY A 185 -5.20 27.85 -28.99
CA GLY A 185 -4.25 28.84 -28.45
C GLY A 185 -4.39 29.16 -26.95
N ALA A 186 -5.05 28.30 -26.19
CA ALA A 186 -5.62 28.56 -24.87
C ALA A 186 -5.34 27.38 -23.91
N PRO A 187 -5.53 27.55 -22.59
CA PRO A 187 -5.33 26.48 -21.61
C PRO A 187 -6.10 25.20 -21.98
N VAL A 188 -5.38 24.09 -21.94
CA VAL A 188 -5.86 22.76 -22.38
C VAL A 188 -6.85 22.13 -21.38
N PHE A 189 -6.95 22.68 -20.16
CA PHE A 189 -7.96 22.35 -19.18
C PHE A 189 -8.52 23.66 -18.60
N LYS A 190 -9.77 23.99 -18.93
CA LYS A 190 -10.55 24.99 -18.20
C LYS A 190 -11.09 24.28 -16.96
N MET A 191 -10.56 24.57 -15.77
CA MET A 191 -11.32 24.28 -14.55
C MET A 191 -12.56 25.19 -14.60
N ALA A 192 -13.74 24.58 -14.44
CA ALA A 192 -14.98 25.31 -14.27
C ALA A 192 -14.98 26.07 -12.95
#